data_AF-A0A2V2N9N2-F1
#
_entry.id   AF-A0A2V2N9N2-F1
#
_cell.length_a   1.000
_cell.length_b   1.000
_cell.length_c   1.000
_cell.angle_alpha   90.00
_cell.angle_beta   90.00
_cell.angle_gamma   90.00
#
_symmetry.space_group_name_H-M   'P 1'
#
loop_
_entity.id
_entity.type
_entity.pdbx_description
1 polymer ?
#
loop_
_entity_poly.entity_id
_entity_poly.type
_entity_poly.pdbx_seq_one_letter_code
_entity_poly.pdbx_strand_id
1 'polypeptide(L)'
;MCMEEQMYDDNKVTRSEDIRACCGFHCSQCPAYIGNIKSEEDRNRVSETWHKIYGLEIPAEAIRCDGCLKPDSENPFRIGGDCGMRNCVQDRKIAHCGECNEFPCDRIEQHMASVESVAPGCRDTLTPDEFKDFIEPYLCREFMKMT
;
A
#
# COMPACT_ATOMS: atom_id res chain seq x y z
N MET A 1 -31.71 -24.31 -27.74
CA MET A 1 -32.31 -23.22 -26.94
C MET A 1 -31.31 -22.87 -25.87
N CYS A 2 -30.78 -21.65 -25.99
CA CYS A 2 -29.68 -21.09 -25.24
C CYS A 2 -30.06 -20.88 -23.77
N MET A 3 -29.13 -21.15 -22.85
CA MET A 3 -28.90 -20.28 -21.69
C MET A 3 -27.40 -20.26 -21.43
N GLU A 4 -26.85 -19.06 -21.58
CA GLU A 4 -25.44 -18.72 -21.62
C GLU A 4 -24.80 -18.76 -20.22
N GLU A 5 -23.67 -19.44 -20.10
CA GLU A 5 -22.74 -19.28 -18.99
C GLU A 5 -22.02 -17.94 -19.17
N GLN A 6 -22.41 -16.92 -18.40
CA GLN A 6 -21.66 -15.67 -18.39
C GLN A 6 -20.39 -15.85 -17.57
N MET A 7 -19.30 -16.06 -18.31
CA MET A 7 -17.92 -15.92 -17.87
C MET A 7 -17.73 -14.52 -17.25
N TYR A 8 -17.37 -14.48 -15.97
CA TYR A 8 -16.86 -13.25 -15.35
C TYR A 8 -15.51 -12.95 -16.00
N ASP A 9 -15.46 -11.83 -16.73
CA ASP A 9 -14.29 -11.34 -17.46
C ASP A 9 -13.27 -10.74 -16.48
N ASP A 10 -12.22 -11.49 -16.16
CA ASP A 10 -11.08 -11.08 -15.33
C ASP A 10 -10.23 -9.96 -15.96
N ASN A 11 -10.65 -9.37 -17.09
CA ASN A 11 -9.80 -8.53 -17.94
C ASN A 11 -10.23 -7.07 -18.04
N LYS A 12 -10.61 -6.44 -16.92
CA LYS A 12 -10.81 -4.97 -16.85
C LYS A 12 -10.12 -4.25 -15.69
N VAL A 13 -8.97 -4.76 -15.25
CA VAL A 13 -7.99 -3.93 -14.53
C VAL A 13 -6.73 -3.92 -15.37
N THR A 14 -6.50 -2.83 -16.11
CA THR A 14 -5.18 -2.51 -16.64
C THR A 14 -4.28 -2.31 -15.43
N ARG A 15 -3.65 -3.40 -14.93
CA ARG A 15 -2.71 -3.30 -13.83
C ARG A 15 -1.58 -2.41 -14.34
N SER A 16 -1.47 -1.20 -13.78
CA SER A 16 -0.25 -0.40 -13.86
C SER A 16 0.95 -1.28 -13.53
N GLU A 17 2.15 -0.90 -13.97
CA GLU A 17 3.40 -1.55 -13.57
C GLU A 17 3.38 -1.92 -12.07
N ASP A 18 3.87 -3.11 -11.71
CA ASP A 18 3.84 -3.57 -10.31
C ASP A 18 4.85 -2.79 -9.46
N ILE A 19 4.42 -1.63 -8.97
CA ILE A 19 5.24 -0.73 -8.16
C ILE A 19 5.15 -1.16 -6.70
N ARG A 20 6.31 -1.48 -6.12
CA ARG A 20 6.47 -1.84 -4.72
C ARG A 20 7.23 -0.76 -3.97
N ALA A 21 6.82 -0.50 -2.73
CA ALA A 21 7.62 0.30 -1.81
C ALA A 21 8.92 -0.45 -1.47
N CYS A 22 9.92 0.28 -0.96
CA CYS A 22 11.16 -0.31 -0.47
C CYS A 22 10.95 -1.29 0.69
N CYS A 23 9.82 -1.20 1.41
CA CYS A 23 9.40 -2.17 2.42
C CYS A 23 8.57 -3.35 1.88
N GLY A 24 8.19 -3.35 0.60
CA GLY A 24 7.42 -4.40 -0.06
C GLY A 24 5.92 -4.13 -0.23
N PHE A 25 5.37 -3.06 0.37
CA PHE A 25 3.96 -2.67 0.19
C PHE A 25 3.63 -2.38 -1.28
N HIS A 26 2.43 -2.75 -1.73
CA HIS A 26 1.96 -2.56 -3.10
C HIS A 26 1.53 -1.11 -3.37
N CYS A 27 2.44 -0.25 -3.81
CA CYS A 27 2.09 1.11 -4.24
C CYS A 27 1.14 1.08 -5.45
N SER A 28 1.30 0.12 -6.36
CA SER A 28 0.41 -0.10 -7.52
C SER A 28 -1.05 -0.34 -7.13
N GLN A 29 -1.31 -0.85 -5.92
CA GLN A 29 -2.65 -1.12 -5.40
C GLN A 29 -3.06 -0.16 -4.27
N CYS A 30 -2.19 0.75 -3.86
CA CYS A 30 -2.46 1.69 -2.77
C CYS A 30 -3.38 2.83 -3.25
N PRO A 31 -4.56 3.03 -2.65
CA PRO A 31 -5.46 4.12 -3.05
C PRO A 31 -4.88 5.53 -2.83
N ALA A 32 -3.89 5.68 -1.94
CA ALA A 32 -3.23 6.95 -1.67
C ALA A 32 -2.04 7.25 -2.62
N TYR A 33 -1.61 6.28 -3.43
CA TYR A 33 -0.52 6.50 -4.39
C TYR A 33 -0.98 7.43 -5.50
N ILE A 34 -0.15 8.41 -5.88
CA ILE A 34 -0.53 9.48 -6.82
C ILE A 34 -1.00 8.94 -8.18
N GLY A 35 -0.45 7.82 -8.65
CA GLY A 35 -0.86 7.17 -9.90
C GLY A 35 -2.26 6.56 -9.86
N ASN A 36 -2.82 6.34 -8.67
CA ASN A 36 -4.13 5.71 -8.46
C ASN A 36 -5.24 6.73 -8.17
N ILE A 37 -4.89 7.98 -7.87
CA ILE A 37 -5.86 9.05 -7.56
C ILE A 37 -6.27 9.77 -8.83
N LYS A 38 -7.56 9.72 -9.17
CA LYS A 38 -8.13 10.27 -10.41
C LYS A 38 -9.13 11.40 -10.16
N SER A 39 -9.61 11.52 -8.92
CA SER A 39 -10.67 12.45 -8.55
C SER A 39 -10.56 12.90 -7.08
N GLU A 40 -11.34 13.90 -6.71
CA GLU A 40 -11.54 14.28 -5.30
C GLU A 40 -12.26 13.18 -4.52
N GLU A 41 -13.15 12.42 -5.17
CA GLU A 41 -13.86 11.29 -4.58
C GLU A 41 -12.88 10.19 -4.12
N ASP A 42 -11.85 9.89 -4.91
CA ASP A 42 -10.79 8.95 -4.51
C ASP A 42 -10.08 9.43 -3.23
N ARG A 43 -9.80 10.74 -3.13
CA ARG A 43 -9.15 11.32 -1.93
C ARG A 43 -10.06 11.27 -0.71
N ASN A 44 -11.34 11.61 -0.87
CA ASN A 44 -12.35 11.53 0.18
C ASN A 44 -12.48 10.10 0.70
N ARG A 45 -12.57 9.12 -0.22
CA ARG A 45 -12.64 7.70 0.11
C ARG A 45 -11.46 7.25 0.99
N VAL A 46 -10.24 7.69 0.67
CA VAL A 46 -9.06 7.38 1.48
C VAL A 46 -9.12 8.04 2.85
N SER A 47 -9.40 9.35 2.89
CA SER A 47 -9.53 10.12 4.13
C SER A 47 -10.53 9.47 5.09
N GLU A 48 -11.73 9.19 4.60
CA GLU A 48 -12.82 8.57 5.38
C GLU A 48 -12.45 7.16 5.84
N THR A 49 -11.89 6.33 4.95
CA THR A 49 -11.55 4.95 5.31
C THR A 49 -10.42 4.90 6.33
N TRP A 50 -9.40 5.75 6.20
CA TRP A 50 -8.31 5.83 7.18
C TRP A 50 -8.77 6.40 8.52
N HIS A 51 -9.71 7.36 8.51
CA HIS A 51 -10.37 7.78 9.75
C HIS A 51 -11.12 6.62 10.41
N LYS A 52 -11.88 5.85 9.61
CA LYS A 52 -12.68 4.71 10.08
C LYS A 52 -11.85 3.61 10.74
N ILE A 53 -10.71 3.22 10.14
CA ILE A 53 -9.93 2.05 10.60
C ILE A 53 -8.71 2.40 11.47
N TYR A 54 -8.16 3.61 11.33
CA TYR A 54 -6.98 4.05 12.06
C TYR A 54 -7.22 5.27 12.95
N GLY A 55 -8.40 5.91 12.87
CA GLY A 55 -8.68 7.16 13.59
C GLY A 55 -7.87 8.35 13.07
N LEU A 56 -7.29 8.27 11.87
CA LEU A 56 -6.45 9.31 11.31
C LEU A 56 -7.31 10.48 10.81
N GLU A 57 -6.90 11.70 11.13
CA GLU A 57 -7.53 12.94 10.65
C GLU A 57 -6.66 13.57 9.56
N ILE A 58 -6.63 12.94 8.38
CA ILE A 58 -5.90 13.45 7.23
C ILE A 58 -6.92 14.04 6.25
N PRO A 59 -6.92 15.35 5.99
CA PRO A 59 -7.88 15.95 5.07
C PRO A 59 -7.67 15.42 3.64
N ALA A 60 -8.76 15.29 2.88
CA ALA A 60 -8.74 14.73 1.53
C ALA A 60 -7.71 15.43 0.61
N GLU A 61 -7.55 16.75 0.72
CA GLU A 61 -6.61 17.53 -0.08
C GLU A 61 -5.14 17.19 0.21
N ALA A 62 -4.87 16.60 1.39
CA ALA A 62 -3.55 16.11 1.78
C ALA A 62 -3.31 14.64 1.38
N ILE A 63 -4.34 13.90 0.93
CA ILE A 63 -4.17 12.53 0.45
C ILE A 63 -3.46 12.56 -0.89
N ARG A 64 -2.15 12.38 -0.93
CA ARG A 64 -1.36 12.03 -2.11
C ARG A 64 -0.05 11.41 -1.66
N CYS A 65 0.49 10.43 -2.36
CA CYS A 65 1.81 9.89 -2.07
C CYS A 65 2.56 9.59 -3.37
N ASP A 66 3.71 10.22 -3.55
CA ASP A 66 4.56 10.01 -4.73
C ASP A 66 5.36 8.71 -4.66
N GLY A 67 5.30 8.01 -3.52
CA GLY A 67 6.01 6.77 -3.27
C GLY A 67 7.46 6.97 -2.80
N CYS A 68 8.00 5.95 -2.13
CA CYS A 68 9.35 6.03 -1.55
C CYS A 68 10.48 5.90 -2.58
N LEU A 69 10.19 5.31 -3.75
CA LEU A 69 11.16 5.11 -4.84
C LEU A 69 11.42 6.38 -5.66
N LYS A 70 10.53 7.38 -5.56
CA LYS A 70 10.72 8.67 -6.21
C LYS A 70 11.99 9.36 -5.66
N PRO A 71 12.91 9.84 -6.50
CA PRO A 71 14.16 10.47 -6.04
C PRO A 71 13.91 11.73 -5.20
N ASP A 72 14.72 11.95 -4.17
CA ASP A 72 14.58 13.14 -3.31
C ASP A 72 14.86 14.45 -4.06
N SER A 73 15.65 14.41 -5.14
CA SER A 73 15.89 15.55 -6.03
C SER A 73 14.62 16.07 -6.71
N GLU A 74 13.56 15.26 -6.78
CA GLU A 74 12.27 15.66 -7.35
C GLU A 74 11.29 16.19 -6.29
N ASN A 75 11.75 16.37 -5.04
CA ASN A 75 10.95 16.85 -3.91
C ASN A 75 9.59 16.13 -3.73
N PRO A 76 9.58 14.79 -3.64
CA PRO A 76 8.35 14.01 -3.54
C PRO A 76 7.63 14.22 -2.22
N PHE A 77 6.31 14.32 -2.28
CA PHE A 77 5.44 14.28 -1.14
C PHE A 77 5.13 12.83 -0.74
N ARG A 78 5.35 12.50 0.54
CA ARG A 78 5.13 11.15 1.09
C ARG A 78 4.26 11.26 2.33
N ILE A 79 3.09 10.62 2.30
CA ILE A 79 2.23 10.50 3.48
C ILE A 79 3.01 9.76 4.58
N GLY A 80 2.93 10.29 5.81
CA GLY A 80 3.71 9.80 6.94
C GLY A 80 5.09 10.45 7.08
N GLY A 81 5.54 11.23 6.09
CA GLY A 81 6.78 12.00 6.17
C GLY A 81 8.03 11.12 6.26
N ASP A 82 8.70 11.19 7.41
CA ASP A 82 9.98 10.52 7.65
C ASP A 82 9.77 9.03 8.00
N CYS A 83 9.94 8.16 7.01
CA CYS A 83 9.71 6.72 7.14
C CYS A 83 11.01 5.99 7.51
N GLY A 84 11.05 5.40 8.71
CA GLY A 84 12.22 4.65 9.20
C GLY A 84 12.61 3.43 8.35
N MET A 85 11.69 2.86 7.56
CA MET A 85 12.01 1.81 6.58
C MET A 85 12.79 2.36 5.40
N ARG A 86 12.37 3.52 4.88
CA ARG A 86 13.04 4.20 3.77
C ARG A 86 14.45 4.63 4.17
N ASN A 87 14.59 5.23 5.35
CA ASN A 87 15.91 5.64 5.86
C ASN A 87 16.84 4.44 5.99
N CYS A 88 16.34 3.31 6.50
CA CYS A 88 17.11 2.06 6.59
C CYS A 88 17.70 1.62 5.24
N VAL A 89 16.86 1.60 4.20
CA VAL A 89 17.21 1.18 2.84
C VAL A 89 18.23 2.15 2.24
N GLN A 90 18.06 3.45 2.43
CA GLN A 90 19.01 4.48 1.98
C GLN A 90 20.36 4.38 2.68
N ASP A 91 20.37 4.27 4.02
CA ASP A 91 21.59 4.16 4.82
C ASP A 91 22.41 2.92 4.45
N ARG A 92 21.71 1.81 4.19
CA ARG A 92 22.31 0.54 3.75
C ARG A 92 22.67 0.51 2.26
N LYS A 93 22.25 1.53 1.48
CA LYS A 93 22.49 1.63 0.03
C LYS A 93 21.98 0.41 -0.76
N ILE A 94 20.81 -0.09 -0.38
CA ILE A 94 20.09 -1.18 -1.07
C ILE A 94 18.83 -0.62 -1.73
N ALA A 95 18.23 -1.35 -2.68
CA ALA A 95 17.03 -0.88 -3.37
C ALA A 95 15.74 -1.11 -2.55
N HIS A 96 15.67 -2.23 -1.83
CA HIS A 96 14.53 -2.60 -0.99
C HIS A 96 14.95 -3.55 0.13
N CYS A 97 14.12 -3.70 1.16
CA CYS A 97 14.41 -4.51 2.33
C CYS A 97 14.77 -5.96 2.01
N GLY A 98 14.17 -6.55 0.97
CA GLY A 98 14.49 -7.92 0.53
C GLY A 98 15.93 -8.13 0.03
N GLU A 99 16.69 -7.07 -0.27
CA GLU A 99 18.12 -7.18 -0.60
C GLU A 99 19.02 -7.13 0.65
N CYS A 100 18.45 -6.89 1.83
CA CYS A 100 19.23 -6.84 3.06
C CYS A 100 19.61 -8.24 3.52
N ASN A 101 20.88 -8.44 3.86
CA ASN A 101 21.40 -9.70 4.42
C ASN A 101 20.82 -10.07 5.80
N GLU A 102 20.24 -9.11 6.53
CA GLU A 102 19.57 -9.32 7.81
C GLU A 102 18.07 -9.54 7.64
N PHE A 103 17.55 -9.61 6.42
CA PHE A 103 16.12 -9.71 6.18
C PHE A 103 15.62 -11.17 6.33
N PRO A 104 14.46 -11.39 6.99
CA PRO A 104 13.67 -10.39 7.72
C PRO A 104 14.33 -10.01 9.06
N CYS A 105 14.33 -8.72 9.39
CA CYS A 105 14.81 -8.18 10.67
C CYS A 105 13.67 -7.58 11.49
N ASP A 106 13.90 -7.32 12.78
CA ASP A 106 12.90 -6.78 13.70
C ASP A 106 12.19 -5.53 13.17
N ARG A 107 12.90 -4.67 12.42
CA ARG A 107 12.31 -3.43 11.89
C ARG A 107 11.21 -3.71 10.86
N ILE A 108 11.44 -4.63 9.93
CA ILE A 108 10.41 -4.95 8.92
C ILE A 108 9.27 -5.77 9.54
N GLU A 109 9.56 -6.69 10.46
CA GLU A 109 8.53 -7.44 11.17
C GLU A 109 7.62 -6.51 11.98
N GLN A 110 8.18 -5.54 12.70
CA GLN A 110 7.39 -4.50 13.40
C GLN A 110 6.57 -3.65 12.44
N HIS A 111 7.15 -3.26 11.29
CA HIS A 111 6.45 -2.47 10.28
C HIS A 111 5.26 -3.20 9.65
N MET A 112 5.35 -4.52 9.47
CA MET A 112 4.25 -5.34 8.96
C MET A 112 3.22 -5.65 10.05
N ALA A 113 3.68 -5.92 11.27
CA ALA A 113 2.81 -6.19 12.41
C ALA A 113 1.83 -5.04 12.71
N SER A 114 2.19 -3.79 12.42
CA SER A 114 1.27 -2.66 12.62
C SER A 114 -0.01 -2.79 11.80
N VAL A 115 0.08 -3.31 10.56
CA VAL A 115 -1.11 -3.53 9.73
C VAL A 115 -1.78 -4.86 10.05
N GLU A 116 -0.99 -5.91 10.29
CA GLU A 116 -1.52 -7.22 10.65
C GLU A 116 -2.36 -7.20 11.93
N SER A 117 -1.99 -6.35 12.90
CA SER A 117 -2.72 -6.21 14.16
C SER A 117 -4.13 -5.64 13.98
N VAL A 118 -4.35 -4.75 13.00
CA VAL A 118 -5.66 -4.15 12.74
C VAL A 118 -6.50 -4.95 11.76
N ALA A 119 -5.86 -5.75 10.91
CA ALA A 119 -6.53 -6.45 9.82
C ALA A 119 -7.72 -7.33 10.26
N PRO A 120 -7.67 -8.10 11.38
CA PRO A 120 -8.82 -8.85 11.85
C PRO A 120 -10.04 -7.97 12.13
N GLY A 121 -9.88 -6.86 12.86
CA GLY A 121 -10.98 -5.94 13.18
C GLY A 121 -11.51 -5.17 11.96
N CYS A 122 -10.67 -5.01 10.94
CA CYS A 122 -11.09 -4.40 9.68
C CYS A 122 -12.06 -5.30 8.89
N ARG A 123 -12.09 -6.62 9.09
CA ARG A 123 -13.04 -7.50 8.39
C ARG A 123 -14.50 -7.27 8.80
N ASP A 124 -14.72 -6.83 10.04
CA ASP A 124 -16.06 -6.49 10.54
C ASP A 124 -16.44 -5.03 10.23
N THR A 125 -15.45 -4.19 9.93
CA THR A 125 -15.61 -2.75 9.74
C THR A 125 -15.70 -2.37 8.26
N LEU A 126 -14.99 -3.09 7.39
CA LEU A 126 -14.86 -2.80 5.96
C LEU A 126 -15.68 -3.75 5.09
N THR A 127 -16.14 -3.28 3.94
CA THR A 127 -16.63 -4.15 2.86
C THR A 127 -15.47 -4.98 2.29
N PRO A 128 -15.75 -6.08 1.55
CA PRO A 128 -14.69 -6.86 0.90
C PRO A 128 -13.80 -6.03 -0.04
N ASP A 129 -14.39 -5.09 -0.79
CA ASP A 129 -13.64 -4.21 -1.70
C ASP A 129 -12.81 -3.18 -0.92
N GLU A 130 -13.35 -2.64 0.18
CA GLU A 130 -12.57 -1.76 1.06
C GLU A 130 -11.41 -2.52 1.72
N PHE A 131 -11.62 -3.77 2.18
CA PHE A 131 -10.55 -4.58 2.77
C PHE A 131 -9.44 -4.85 1.74
N LYS A 132 -9.84 -5.21 0.52
CA LYS A 132 -8.94 -5.43 -0.61
C LYS A 132 -8.13 -4.17 -0.96
N ASP A 133 -8.73 -3.00 -0.89
CA ASP A 133 -8.06 -1.76 -1.27
C ASP A 133 -7.24 -1.13 -0.11
N PHE A 134 -7.67 -1.30 1.13
CA PHE A 134 -7.11 -0.58 2.28
C PHE A 134 -6.32 -1.44 3.27
N ILE A 135 -6.33 -2.76 3.11
CA ILE A 135 -5.60 -3.68 4.00
C ILE A 135 -4.65 -4.59 3.20
N GLU A 136 -5.14 -5.29 2.18
CA GLU A 136 -4.34 -6.27 1.43
C GLU A 136 -3.05 -5.73 0.80
N PRO A 137 -2.96 -4.49 0.26
CA PRO A 137 -1.73 -3.95 -0.32
C PRO A 137 -0.55 -3.91 0.66
N TYR A 138 -0.87 -3.93 1.96
CA TYR A 138 0.07 -3.81 3.07
C TYR A 138 0.30 -5.14 3.82
N LEU A 139 -0.45 -6.20 3.49
CA LEU A 139 -0.27 -7.56 4.04
C LEU A 139 0.67 -8.42 3.18
N CYS A 140 1.24 -7.87 2.11
CA CYS A 140 2.05 -8.64 1.18
C CYS A 140 3.38 -9.08 1.83
N ARG A 141 3.50 -10.41 2.03
CA ARG A 141 4.71 -11.07 2.51
C ARG A 141 5.55 -11.69 1.39
N GLU A 142 5.26 -11.42 0.12
CA GLU A 142 5.95 -12.06 -1.02
C GLU A 142 7.46 -11.78 -1.02
N PHE A 143 7.87 -10.60 -0.54
CA PHE A 143 9.28 -10.27 -0.35
C PHE A 143 9.98 -11.08 0.76
N MET A 144 9.24 -11.75 1.66
CA MET A 144 9.75 -12.61 2.74
C MET A 144 9.90 -14.08 2.36
N LYS A 145 9.51 -14.48 1.15
CA LYS A 145 9.61 -15.87 0.69
C LYS A 145 10.71 -16.01 -0.36
N MET A 146 11.96 -15.83 0.03
CA MET A 146 13.10 -16.34 -0.73
C MET A 146 13.59 -17.64 -0.07
N THR A 147 13.05 -18.76 -0.54
CA THR A 147 13.66 -20.09 -0.43
C THR A 147 13.82 -20.66 -1.81
#